data_AF-A0A2V8ZUT3-F1
#
_entry.id   AF-A0A2V8ZUT3-F1
#
_cell.length_a   1.000
_cell.length_b   1.000
_cell.length_c   1.000
_cell.angle_alpha   90.00
_cell.angle_beta   90.00
_cell.angle_gamma   90.00
#
_symmetry.space_group_name_H-M   'P 1'
#
loop_
_entity.id
_entity.type
_entity.pdbx_description
1 polymer ?
#
loop_
_entity_poly.entity_id
_entity_poly.type
_entity_poly.pdbx_seq_one_letter_code
_entity_poly.pdbx_strand_id
1 'polypeptide(L)' 'MTDREQYAPGPASGAQVRKDGEKWTLILVRELRHSPEKVWQALTDPAHLREWAPFDADGNLGAVGTLVKLTT' A
#
# COMPACT_ATOMS: atom_id res chain seq x y z
N MET A 1 3.06 -19.80 19.61
CA MET A 1 3.35 -18.60 18.80
C MET A 1 4.54 -18.94 17.94
N THR A 2 4.36 -19.05 16.63
CA THR A 2 5.46 -19.30 15.70
C THR A 2 6.40 -18.09 15.75
N ASP A 3 7.68 -18.33 15.99
CA ASP A 3 8.70 -17.29 15.97
C ASP A 3 8.70 -16.68 14.56
N ARG A 4 8.28 -15.42 14.43
CA ARG A 4 8.31 -14.72 13.14
C ARG A 4 9.79 -14.49 12.83
N GLU A 5 10.27 -15.03 11.71
CA GLU A 5 11.64 -14.81 11.26
C GLU A 5 11.98 -13.31 11.29
N GLN A 6 13.19 -12.97 11.75
CA GLN A 6 13.63 -11.58 11.77
C GLN A 6 13.62 -11.01 10.35
N TYR A 7 12.82 -9.96 10.17
CA TYR A 7 12.72 -9.27 8.89
C TYR A 7 14.05 -8.59 8.54
N ALA A 8 14.74 -9.12 7.53
CA ALA A 8 15.96 -8.54 6.97
C ALA A 8 15.67 -7.96 5.58
N PRO A 9 15.29 -6.68 5.46
CA PRO A 9 14.99 -6.08 4.17
C PRO A 9 16.26 -5.97 3.32
N GLY A 10 16.10 -6.16 2.00
CA GLY A 10 17.12 -5.78 1.04
C GLY A 10 17.28 -4.25 0.92
N PRO A 11 18.26 -3.77 0.14
CA PRO A 11 18.41 -2.35 -0.17
C PRO A 11 17.09 -1.75 -0.70
N ALA A 12 16.84 -0.48 -0.43
CA ALA A 12 15.65 0.25 -0.90
C ALA A 12 15.71 0.57 -2.41
N SER A 13 16.02 -0.43 -3.23
CA SER A 13 16.19 -0.32 -4.67
C SER A 13 14.93 0.27 -5.33
N GLY A 14 15.15 1.26 -6.19
CA GLY A 14 14.08 1.99 -6.87
C GLY A 14 13.39 3.07 -6.02
N ALA A 15 13.76 3.24 -4.75
CA ALA A 15 13.31 4.39 -3.97
C ALA A 15 14.03 5.66 -4.41
N GLN A 16 13.28 6.74 -4.57
CA GLN A 16 13.83 8.08 -4.84
C GLN A 16 13.38 9.03 -3.75
N VAL A 17 14.28 9.92 -3.33
CA VAL A 17 13.95 11.03 -2.44
C VAL A 17 14.10 12.32 -3.22
N ARG A 18 13.05 13.14 -3.24
CA ARG A 18 13.05 14.47 -3.85
C ARG A 18 12.87 15.52 -2.76
N LYS A 19 13.66 16.60 -2.84
CA LYS A 19 13.56 17.77 -1.96
C LYS A 19 13.17 18.98 -2.79
N ASP A 20 12.12 19.67 -2.39
CA ASP A 20 11.66 20.94 -2.96
C ASP A 20 11.50 21.97 -1.83
N GLY A 21 12.49 22.84 -1.66
CA GLY A 21 12.60 23.70 -0.48
C GLY A 21 12.64 22.87 0.81
N GLU A 22 11.63 23.03 1.66
CA GLU A 22 11.47 22.25 2.91
C GLU A 22 10.67 20.95 2.71
N LYS A 23 10.02 20.76 1.56
CA LYS A 23 9.19 19.59 1.29
C LYS A 23 10.06 18.41 0.86
N TRP A 24 9.81 17.27 1.49
CA TRP A 24 10.44 15.99 1.15
C TRP A 24 9.41 15.02 0.60
N THR A 25 9.75 14.35 -0.51
CA THR A 25 8.91 13.33 -1.15
C THR A 25 9.68 12.04 -1.28
N LEU A 26 9.11 10.94 -0.78
CA LEU A 26 9.58 9.57 -1.05
C LEU A 26 8.75 8.97 -2.19
N ILE A 27 9.43 8.55 -3.26
CA ILE A 27 8.81 7.89 -4.42
C ILE A 27 9.25 6.44 -4.44
N LEU A 28 8.29 5.52 -4.47
CA LEU A 28 8.51 4.09 -4.59
C LEU A 28 7.88 3.61 -5.89
N VAL A 29 8.68 3.10 -6.81
CA VAL A 29 8.20 2.49 -8.06
C VAL A 29 8.22 0.96 -7.92
N ARG A 30 7.13 0.30 -8.33
CA ARG A 30 7.00 -1.16 -8.34
C ARG A 30 6.41 -1.59 -9.68
N GLU A 31 7.18 -2.36 -10.43
CA GLU A 31 6.72 -3.02 -11.65
C GLU A 31 5.94 -4.28 -11.28
N LEU A 32 4.64 -4.29 -11.57
CA LEU A 32 3.76 -5.42 -11.25
C LEU A 32 3.37 -6.15 -12.53
N ARG A 33 3.46 -7.48 -12.52
CA ARG A 33 3.08 -8.37 -13.65
C ARG A 33 1.56 -8.62 -13.71
N HIS A 34 0.77 -7.64 -13.29
CA HIS A 34 -0.69 -7.70 -13.22
C HIS A 34 -1.29 -6.53 -13.97
N SER A 35 -2.49 -6.70 -14.51
CA SER A 35 -3.18 -5.61 -15.20
C SER A 35 -3.52 -4.48 -14.23
N PRO A 36 -3.65 -3.23 -14.72
CA PRO A 36 -4.03 -2.09 -13.88
C PRO A 36 -5.31 -2.33 -13.06
N GLU A 37 -6.30 -3.03 -13.63
CA GLU A 37 -7.57 -3.32 -12.96
C GLU A 37 -7.38 -4.25 -11.75
N LYS A 38 -6.53 -5.27 -11.90
CA LYS A 38 -6.21 -6.19 -10.80
C LYS A 38 -5.41 -5.50 -9.70
N VAL A 39 -4.49 -4.61 -10.07
CA VAL A 39 -3.76 -3.78 -9.11
C VAL A 39 -4.72 -2.84 -8.39
N TRP A 40 -5.65 -2.21 -9.12
CA TRP A 40 -6.64 -1.31 -8.53
C TRP A 40 -7.54 -2.02 -7.52
N GLN A 41 -8.01 -3.23 -7.82
CA GLN A 41 -8.74 -4.06 -6.86
C GLN A 41 -7.92 -4.35 -5.61
N ALA A 42 -6.63 -4.68 -5.75
CA ALA A 42 -5.75 -4.93 -4.61
C ALA A 42 -5.54 -3.70 -3.70
N LEU A 43 -5.74 -2.49 -4.24
CA LEU A 43 -5.61 -1.22 -3.52
C LEU A 43 -6.94 -0.69 -2.97
N THR A 44 -8.08 -1.23 -3.39
CA THR A 44 -9.40 -0.63 -3.10
C THR A 44 -10.44 -1.57 -2.53
N ASP A 45 -10.36 -2.86 -2.84
CA ASP A 45 -11.28 -3.87 -2.31
C ASP A 45 -10.90 -4.24 -0.87
N PRO A 46 -11.83 -4.13 0.10
CA PRO A 46 -11.58 -4.51 1.48
C PRO A 46 -11.01 -5.91 1.66
N ALA A 47 -11.49 -6.89 0.88
CA ALA A 47 -11.03 -8.27 1.00
C ALA A 47 -9.55 -8.42 0.63
N HIS A 48 -9.08 -7.64 -0.36
CA HIS A 48 -7.70 -7.65 -0.77
C HIS A 48 -6.80 -6.78 0.12
N LEU A 49 -7.32 -5.69 0.67
CA LEU A 49 -6.57 -4.80 1.56
C LEU A 49 -6.12 -5.51 2.85
N ARG A 50 -6.96 -6.34 3.48
CA ARG A 50 -6.60 -7.01 4.76
C ARG A 50 -5.39 -7.93 4.67
N GLU A 51 -5.04 -8.36 3.45
CA GLU A 51 -3.90 -9.24 3.22
C GLU A 51 -2.55 -8.54 3.41
N TRP A 52 -2.50 -7.20 3.32
CA TRP A 52 -1.23 -6.47 3.34
C TRP A 52 -1.28 -5.07 3.94
N ALA A 53 -2.43 -4.41 3.95
CA ALA A 53 -2.59 -3.08 4.49
C ALA A 53 -2.49 -3.10 6.03
N PRO A 54 -1.95 -2.04 6.66
CA PRO A 54 -1.88 -1.95 8.11
C PRO A 54 -3.23 -1.56 8.74
N PHE A 55 -4.34 -1.76 8.04
CA PHE A 55 -5.70 -1.45 8.48
C PHE A 55 -6.73 -2.31 7.72
N ASP A 56 -7.91 -2.44 8.33
CA ASP A 56 -9.12 -2.92 7.69
C ASP A 56 -9.97 -1.75 7.20
N ALA A 57 -10.64 -1.93 6.06
CA ALA A 57 -11.67 -1.04 5.56
C ALA A 57 -13.03 -1.74 5.62
N ASP A 58 -14.07 -1.02 6.03
CA ASP A 58 -15.45 -1.54 6.04
C ASP A 58 -16.19 -1.37 4.70
N GLY A 59 -15.54 -0.74 3.71
CA GLY A 59 -16.10 -0.47 2.39
C GLY A 59 -15.01 -0.25 1.32
N ASN A 60 -15.41 -0.32 0.05
CA ASN A 60 -14.49 -0.19 -1.08
C ASN A 60 -13.97 1.25 -1.24
N LEU A 61 -12.64 1.41 -1.33
CA LEU A 61 -11.97 2.72 -1.42
C LEU A 61 -11.93 3.31 -2.85
N GLY A 62 -12.40 2.56 -3.85
CA GLY A 62 -12.42 2.98 -5.25
C GLY A 62 -13.63 3.85 -5.62
N ALA A 63 -14.62 3.99 -4.72
CA ALA A 63 -15.81 4.81 -4.95
C ALA A 63 -15.62 6.22 -4.37
N VAL A 64 -15.84 7.24 -5.19
CA VAL A 64 -15.76 8.65 -4.76
C VAL A 64 -16.98 9.01 -3.90
N GLY A 65 -16.75 9.77 -2.82
CA GLY A 65 -17.81 10.36 -2.00
C GLY A 65 -18.46 9.43 -0.96
N THR A 66 -18.03 8.17 -0.87
CA THR A 66 -18.48 7.25 0.18
C THR A 66 -17.60 7.37 1.42
N LEU A 67 -18.21 7.53 2.59
CA LEU A 67 -17.49 7.47 3.86
C LEU A 67 -17.12 6.00 4.14
N VAL A 68 -15.84 5.71 4.31
CA VAL A 68 -15.31 4.40 4.68
C VAL A 68 -14.57 4.54 6.01
N LYS A 69 -14.85 3.64 6.96
CA LYS A 69 -14.17 3.57 8.24
C LYS A 69 -12.93 2.69 8.11
N LEU A 70 -11.80 3.20 8.61
CA LEU A 70 -10.56 2.44 8.74
C LEU A 70 -10.33 2.04 10.19
N THR A 71 -9.89 0.81 10.42
CA THR A 71 -9.55 0.30 11.76
C THR A 71 -8.19 -0.40 11.74
N THR A 72 -7.40 -0.24 12.80
CA THR A 72 -6.07 -0.84 12.99
C THR A 72 -6.08 -1.91 14.07
#